data_AF-A0A1I0DTU3-F1
#
_entry.id   AF-A0A1I0DTU3-F1
#
_cell.length_a   1.000
_cell.length_b   1.000
_cell.length_c   1.000
_cell.angle_alpha   90.00
_cell.angle_beta   90.00
_cell.angle_gamma   90.00
#
_symmetry.space_group_name_H-M   'P 1'
#
loop_
_entity.id
_entity.type
_entity.pdbx_description
1 polymer ?
#
loop_
_entity_poly.entity_id
_entity_poly.type
_entity_poly.pdbx_seq_one_letter_code
_entity_poly.pdbx_strand_id
1 'polypeptide(L)'
;MYTNIPYRFVPHTHPHYYSYPYAPSPYDSIQSVPASYMNIERQQTIQGQATWTDGGQVTKCGIPWSANEYMTAAVSQNSPYRCGQMLKIVNPNNQRQIIVTIVDQVQGYPVNRINLHRRAFETLGANPQVGVLDIQITPSPQIEEEKWGKYLLEVTQTAYPNYNVTDYQSVEKTQISNTQIREVYDYYLQSPQELITVRGTVVYNPNTNRVTSFDIREM
;
A
#
# COMPACT_ATOMS: atom_id res chain seq x y z
N MET A 1 -79.01 4.02 32.22
CA MET A 1 -79.44 3.26 33.42
C MET A 1 -79.01 1.81 33.23
N TYR A 2 -78.28 1.26 34.22
CA TYR A 2 -78.10 -0.14 34.71
C TYR A 2 -78.38 -1.33 33.76
N THR A 3 -77.60 -2.44 33.73
CA THR A 3 -77.16 -3.35 34.83
C THR A 3 -75.99 -4.25 34.34
N ASN A 4 -74.92 -4.44 35.12
CA ASN A 4 -74.60 -5.50 36.10
C ASN A 4 -74.12 -6.89 35.57
N ILE A 5 -73.00 -7.32 36.17
CA ILE A 5 -72.13 -8.52 36.05
C ILE A 5 -72.75 -9.70 36.89
N PRO A 6 -72.15 -10.89 37.26
CA PRO A 6 -70.91 -11.62 36.87
C PRO A 6 -70.84 -13.20 37.02
N TYR A 7 -69.65 -13.75 36.67
CA TYR A 7 -68.84 -14.91 37.19
C TYR A 7 -69.10 -16.41 36.85
N ARG A 8 -68.00 -17.11 36.47
CA ARG A 8 -67.40 -18.37 37.04
C ARG A 8 -66.12 -18.80 36.25
N PHE A 9 -64.91 -18.90 36.86
CA PHE A 9 -64.19 -20.03 37.53
C PHE A 9 -63.78 -21.25 36.62
N VAL A 10 -62.51 -21.41 36.14
CA VAL A 10 -61.33 -22.31 36.52
C VAL A 10 -61.64 -23.82 36.79
N PRO A 11 -60.77 -24.87 36.58
CA PRO A 11 -59.29 -24.92 36.40
C PRO A 11 -58.63 -26.04 35.51
N HIS A 12 -57.28 -26.06 35.52
CA HIS A 12 -56.24 -26.91 34.88
C HIS A 12 -56.31 -28.46 35.05
N THR A 13 -55.66 -29.20 34.12
CA THR A 13 -54.57 -30.20 34.36
C THR A 13 -53.96 -30.75 33.04
N HIS A 14 -52.65 -31.11 33.07
CA HIS A 14 -51.73 -31.62 32.02
C HIS A 14 -52.11 -33.03 31.43
N PRO A 15 -51.29 -33.78 30.63
CA PRO A 15 -49.99 -33.58 29.93
C PRO A 15 -49.91 -34.16 28.49
N HIS A 16 -48.78 -33.96 27.79
CA HIS A 16 -47.92 -34.98 27.14
C HIS A 16 -47.19 -34.45 25.89
N TYR A 17 -45.87 -34.33 26.05
CA TYR A 17 -44.87 -34.12 25.01
C TYR A 17 -44.71 -35.39 24.16
N TYR A 18 -44.73 -35.23 22.83
CA TYR A 18 -44.18 -36.21 21.88
C TYR A 18 -42.95 -35.59 21.20
N SER A 19 -41.78 -36.18 21.45
CA SER A 19 -40.55 -35.84 20.75
C SER A 19 -40.44 -36.67 19.47
N TYR A 20 -40.22 -36.02 18.32
CA TYR A 20 -39.89 -36.69 17.07
C TYR A 20 -38.38 -36.57 16.79
N PRO A 21 -37.68 -37.69 16.51
CA PRO A 21 -36.26 -37.68 16.17
C PRO A 21 -36.06 -37.38 14.67
N TYR A 22 -35.26 -36.35 14.37
CA TYR A 22 -34.77 -36.09 13.02
C TYR A 22 -33.59 -37.01 12.72
N ALA A 23 -33.72 -37.82 11.68
CA ALA A 23 -32.62 -38.59 11.09
C ALA A 23 -31.76 -37.68 10.19
N PRO A 24 -30.42 -37.84 10.14
CA PRO A 24 -29.55 -37.09 9.24
C PRO A 24 -29.53 -37.73 7.85
N SER A 25 -29.67 -36.90 6.81
CA SER A 25 -29.49 -37.29 5.40
C SER A 25 -28.01 -37.14 5.00
N PRO A 26 -27.42 -38.11 4.27
CA PRO A 26 -26.05 -38.03 3.77
C PRO A 26 -26.05 -37.51 2.33
N TYR A 27 -25.52 -36.31 2.11
CA TYR A 27 -25.15 -35.84 0.77
C TYR A 27 -23.76 -35.21 0.78
N ASP A 28 -22.90 -35.88 0.03
CA ASP A 28 -21.76 -35.41 -0.75
C ASP A 28 -20.76 -34.41 -0.15
N SER A 29 -19.58 -34.98 0.06
CA SER A 29 -18.28 -34.35 0.08
C SER A 29 -18.06 -33.43 -1.13
N ILE A 30 -18.08 -32.13 -0.88
CA ILE A 30 -17.14 -31.21 -1.51
C ILE A 30 -16.22 -30.74 -0.39
N GLN A 31 -15.01 -31.33 -0.37
CA GLN A 31 -13.88 -30.79 0.37
C GLN A 31 -13.65 -29.36 -0.15
N SER A 32 -14.23 -28.40 0.56
CA SER A 32 -13.79 -27.03 0.54
C SER A 32 -12.38 -27.04 1.11
N VAL A 33 -11.41 -27.10 0.20
CA VAL A 33 -10.01 -26.79 0.52
C VAL A 33 -10.05 -25.45 1.25
N PRO A 34 -9.56 -25.36 2.50
CA PRO A 34 -9.50 -24.08 3.18
C PRO A 34 -8.63 -23.19 2.31
N ALA A 35 -9.18 -22.07 1.84
CA ALA A 35 -8.42 -20.98 1.27
C ALA A 35 -7.59 -20.32 2.39
N SER A 36 -6.66 -21.08 2.97
CA SER A 36 -5.43 -20.51 3.51
C SER A 36 -4.65 -19.99 2.31
N TYR A 37 -4.00 -18.84 2.46
CA TYR A 37 -3.30 -18.07 1.40
C TYR A 37 -4.13 -17.04 0.61
N MET A 38 -4.92 -16.20 1.29
CA MET A 38 -5.15 -14.82 0.84
C MET A 38 -5.21 -13.85 2.02
N ASN A 39 -4.17 -13.86 2.86
CA ASN A 39 -3.82 -12.71 3.69
C ASN A 39 -2.73 -11.92 2.95
N ILE A 40 -3.11 -11.28 1.85
CA ILE A 40 -2.39 -10.07 1.43
C ILE A 40 -2.77 -9.06 2.51
N GLU A 41 -1.83 -8.76 3.40
CA GLU A 41 -1.97 -7.68 4.37
C GLU A 41 -2.49 -6.45 3.63
N ARG A 42 -3.77 -6.12 3.82
CA ARG A 42 -4.36 -4.92 3.22
C ARG A 42 -3.61 -3.73 3.83
N GLN A 43 -2.63 -3.22 3.11
CA GLN A 43 -2.02 -1.93 3.40
C GLN A 43 -3.15 -0.91 3.41
N GLN A 44 -3.56 -0.49 4.61
CA GLN A 44 -4.72 0.39 4.77
C GLN A 44 -4.33 1.79 4.31
N THR A 45 -4.99 2.26 3.26
CA THR A 45 -4.93 3.66 2.85
C THR A 45 -5.55 4.54 3.93
N ILE A 46 -4.81 5.52 4.43
CA ILE A 46 -5.29 6.48 5.42
C ILE A 46 -5.42 7.88 4.80
N GLN A 47 -6.34 8.68 5.33
CA GLN A 47 -6.45 10.10 4.97
C GLN A 47 -5.44 10.92 5.77
N GLY A 48 -4.86 11.92 5.13
CA GLY A 48 -3.84 12.78 5.72
C GLY A 48 -3.72 14.12 5.01
N GLN A 49 -2.66 14.85 5.36
CA GLN A 49 -2.34 16.15 4.78
C GLN A 49 -0.88 16.20 4.33
N ALA A 50 -0.64 16.76 3.16
CA ALA A 50 0.68 17.12 2.68
C ALA A 50 0.90 18.63 2.84
N THR A 51 2.10 18.97 3.29
CA THR A 51 2.72 20.30 3.15
C THR A 51 3.94 20.16 2.26
N TRP A 52 4.67 21.24 1.99
CA TRP A 52 5.90 21.17 1.21
C TRP A 52 7.08 21.92 1.81
N THR A 53 8.28 21.49 1.43
CA THR A 53 9.57 22.10 1.75
C THR A 53 10.52 22.05 0.57
N ASP A 54 11.45 23.00 0.47
CA ASP A 54 12.58 22.93 -0.49
C ASP A 54 13.69 21.97 -0.01
N GLY A 55 13.48 21.32 1.13
CA GLY A 55 14.44 20.43 1.77
C GLY A 55 15.44 21.16 2.68
N GLY A 56 16.45 20.43 3.14
CA GLY A 56 17.50 20.92 4.03
C GLY A 56 18.75 20.06 3.94
N GLN A 57 19.84 20.47 4.59
CA GLN A 57 21.15 19.84 4.38
C GLN A 57 21.35 18.51 5.11
N VAL A 58 20.67 18.27 6.22
CA VAL A 58 20.79 17.02 6.99
C VAL A 58 19.41 16.52 7.34
N THR A 59 19.13 15.28 6.96
CA THR A 59 17.91 14.58 7.31
C THR A 59 18.17 13.60 8.44
N LYS A 60 17.16 13.32 9.26
CA LYS A 60 17.30 12.34 10.37
C LYS A 60 17.55 10.91 9.88
N CYS A 61 17.23 10.60 8.63
CA CYS A 61 17.44 9.27 8.07
C CYS A 61 18.79 9.11 7.34
N GLY A 62 19.59 10.18 7.19
CA GLY A 62 20.83 10.12 6.41
C GLY A 62 20.61 9.94 4.89
N ILE A 63 19.38 10.13 4.40
CA ILE A 63 19.02 10.08 2.98
C ILE A 63 18.78 11.52 2.51
N PRO A 64 19.44 12.01 1.45
CA PRO A 64 19.26 13.39 1.00
C PRO A 64 17.86 13.62 0.41
N TRP A 65 17.36 14.86 0.52
CA TRP A 65 16.11 15.27 -0.11
C TRP A 65 16.10 15.10 -1.64
N SER A 66 17.27 15.12 -2.28
CA SER A 66 17.44 14.90 -3.72
C SER A 66 17.34 13.44 -4.15
N ALA A 67 17.25 12.49 -3.21
CA ALA A 67 17.07 11.08 -3.55
C ALA A 67 15.79 10.87 -4.36
N ASN A 68 15.74 9.82 -5.18
CA ASN A 68 14.55 9.45 -5.97
C ASN A 68 13.98 10.66 -6.76
N GLU A 69 14.86 11.44 -7.40
CA GLU A 69 14.51 12.67 -8.13
C GLU A 69 13.64 13.66 -7.34
N TYR A 70 13.94 13.82 -6.05
CA TYR A 70 13.18 14.65 -5.12
C TYR A 70 11.75 14.16 -4.83
N MET A 71 11.43 12.90 -5.13
CA MET A 71 10.24 12.22 -4.62
C MET A 71 10.50 11.72 -3.20
N THR A 72 10.64 12.68 -2.30
CA THR A 72 11.00 12.47 -0.89
C THR A 72 10.05 13.21 0.03
N ALA A 73 9.95 12.71 1.26
CA ALA A 73 9.07 13.27 2.27
C ALA A 73 9.65 13.17 3.68
N ALA A 74 9.21 14.06 4.56
CA ALA A 74 9.36 13.94 5.99
C ALA A 74 8.01 13.60 6.64
N VAL A 75 8.05 12.78 7.69
CA VAL A 75 6.85 12.37 8.44
C VAL A 75 6.89 12.90 9.86
N SER A 76 5.78 12.85 10.59
CA SER A 76 5.81 13.10 12.04
C SER A 76 6.74 12.11 12.76
N GLN A 77 7.39 12.55 13.84
CA GLN A 77 8.15 11.65 14.72
C GLN A 77 7.27 10.55 15.35
N ASN A 78 5.97 10.80 15.48
CA ASN A 78 4.99 9.85 16.00
C ASN A 78 4.29 9.05 14.89
N SER A 79 4.73 9.22 13.64
CA SER A 79 4.21 8.46 12.50
C SER A 79 4.66 6.99 12.57
N PRO A 80 3.83 6.03 12.12
CA PRO A 80 4.27 4.64 11.98
C PRO A 80 5.27 4.44 10.83
N TYR A 81 5.46 5.45 9.96
CA TYR A 81 6.34 5.35 8.79
C TYR A 81 7.81 5.53 9.16
N ARG A 82 8.67 4.69 8.59
CA ARG A 82 10.10 4.60 8.93
C ARG A 82 10.98 5.23 7.87
N CYS A 83 12.20 5.60 8.25
CA CYS A 83 13.25 6.02 7.33
C CYS A 83 13.44 5.01 6.19
N GLY A 84 13.53 5.50 4.96
CA GLY A 84 13.70 4.69 3.75
C GLY A 84 12.42 4.02 3.24
N GLN A 85 11.34 4.00 4.03
CA GLN A 85 10.05 3.46 3.59
C GLN A 85 9.50 4.27 2.42
N MET A 86 8.89 3.59 1.45
CA MET A 86 8.17 4.24 0.36
C MET A 86 6.68 4.29 0.66
N LEU A 87 6.07 5.44 0.38
CA LEU A 87 4.63 5.66 0.54
C LEU A 87 4.05 6.07 -0.81
N LYS A 88 2.96 5.42 -1.19
CA LYS A 88 2.10 5.89 -2.28
C LYS A 88 1.22 7.00 -1.73
N ILE A 89 1.32 8.17 -2.35
CA ILE A 89 0.54 9.36 -2.01
C ILE A 89 -0.40 9.64 -3.16
N VAL A 90 -1.69 9.79 -2.88
CA VAL A 90 -2.72 10.13 -3.87
C VAL A 90 -3.38 11.44 -3.49
N ASN A 91 -3.52 12.34 -4.46
CA ASN A 91 -4.37 13.52 -4.33
C ASN A 91 -5.80 13.15 -4.76
N PRO A 92 -6.77 13.06 -3.83
CA PRO A 92 -8.12 12.60 -4.13
C PRO A 92 -8.88 13.53 -5.08
N ASN A 93 -8.48 14.80 -5.19
CA ASN A 93 -9.17 15.80 -6.01
C ASN A 93 -8.88 15.67 -7.51
N ASN A 94 -7.70 15.15 -7.87
CA ASN A 94 -7.28 15.02 -9.27
C ASN A 94 -6.78 13.61 -9.63
N GLN A 95 -6.82 12.68 -8.67
CA GLN A 95 -6.39 11.28 -8.80
C GLN A 95 -4.91 11.11 -9.18
N ARG A 96 -4.10 12.17 -9.12
CA ARG A 96 -2.66 12.04 -9.32
C ARG A 96 -2.03 11.34 -8.13
N GLN A 97 -1.08 10.47 -8.43
CA GLN A 97 -0.38 9.70 -7.43
C GLN A 97 1.13 9.76 -7.66
N ILE A 98 1.88 9.69 -6.56
CA ILE A 98 3.34 9.61 -6.56
C ILE A 98 3.78 8.58 -5.54
N ILE A 99 4.99 8.06 -5.68
CA ILE A 99 5.65 7.29 -4.63
C ILE A 99 6.79 8.11 -4.06
N VAL A 100 6.80 8.32 -2.74
CA VAL A 100 7.83 9.09 -2.05
C VAL A 100 8.61 8.22 -1.07
N THR A 101 9.91 8.49 -0.95
CA THR A 101 10.75 7.90 0.09
C THR A 101 10.76 8.76 1.34
N ILE A 102 10.57 8.16 2.51
CA ILE A 102 10.71 8.87 3.79
C ILE A 102 12.18 9.11 4.09
N VAL A 103 12.56 10.38 4.12
CA VAL A 103 13.95 10.80 4.32
C VAL A 103 14.17 11.55 5.62
N ASP A 104 13.13 12.07 6.27
CA ASP A 104 13.28 12.88 7.48
C ASP A 104 12.08 12.78 8.42
N GLN A 105 12.19 13.36 9.62
CA GLN A 105 11.10 13.45 10.58
C GLN A 105 10.92 14.87 11.13
N VAL A 106 9.69 15.36 11.13
CA VAL A 106 9.32 16.69 11.62
C VAL A 106 8.72 16.60 13.02
N GLN A 107 9.26 17.40 13.95
CA GLN A 107 8.72 17.50 15.30
C GLN A 107 7.42 18.32 15.30
N GLY A 108 6.42 17.87 16.08
CA GLY A 108 5.15 18.59 16.23
C GLY A 108 4.15 18.43 15.08
N TYR A 109 4.49 17.68 14.03
CA TYR A 109 3.52 17.34 12.98
C TYR A 109 2.47 16.33 13.49
N PRO A 110 1.19 16.48 13.09
CA PRO A 110 0.20 15.43 13.26
C PRO A 110 0.66 14.11 12.63
N VAL A 111 0.23 12.97 13.19
CA VAL A 111 0.65 11.62 12.75
C VAL A 111 0.43 11.39 11.25
N ASN A 112 -0.68 11.90 10.71
CA ASN A 112 -1.07 11.75 9.30
C ASN A 112 -0.71 12.97 8.45
N ARG A 113 0.19 13.84 8.93
CA ARG A 113 0.73 14.95 8.14
C ARG A 113 2.12 14.59 7.65
N ILE A 114 2.35 14.77 6.35
CA ILE A 114 3.66 14.61 5.71
C ILE A 114 4.12 15.95 5.14
N ASN A 115 5.43 16.15 5.12
CA ASN A 115 6.06 17.29 4.48
C ASN A 115 6.78 16.80 3.23
N LEU A 116 6.18 17.02 2.07
CA LEU A 116 6.76 16.59 0.80
C LEU A 116 7.87 17.54 0.38
N HIS A 117 8.83 17.04 -0.40
CA HIS A 117 9.65 17.96 -1.18
C HIS A 117 8.76 18.74 -2.16
N ARG A 118 9.10 20.00 -2.46
CA ARG A 118 8.34 20.86 -3.39
C ARG A 118 8.03 20.17 -4.72
N ARG A 119 9.03 19.56 -5.36
CA ARG A 119 8.85 18.83 -6.62
C ARG A 119 7.82 17.70 -6.50
N ALA A 120 7.84 16.92 -5.43
CA ALA A 120 6.84 15.89 -5.16
C ALA A 120 5.43 16.47 -4.98
N PHE A 121 5.31 17.57 -4.23
CA PHE A 121 4.05 18.28 -4.02
C PHE A 121 3.46 18.80 -5.34
N GLU A 122 4.29 19.37 -6.21
CA GLU A 122 3.89 19.82 -7.55
C GLU A 122 3.53 18.66 -8.48
N THR A 123 4.25 17.53 -8.42
CA THR A 123 3.93 16.33 -9.21
C THR A 123 2.55 15.76 -8.87
N LEU A 124 2.11 15.85 -7.61
CA LEU A 124 0.72 15.55 -7.19
C LEU A 124 -0.34 16.52 -7.78
N GLY A 125 0.09 17.47 -8.60
CA GLY A 125 -0.75 18.48 -9.24
C GLY A 125 -1.24 19.56 -8.26
N ALA A 126 -0.52 19.77 -7.16
CA ALA A 126 -0.85 20.82 -6.21
C ALA A 126 -0.07 22.11 -6.50
N ASN A 127 -0.73 23.25 -6.28
CA ASN A 127 -0.09 24.55 -6.34
C ASN A 127 0.56 24.85 -4.97
N PRO A 128 1.88 25.13 -4.90
CA PRO A 128 2.57 25.45 -3.65
C PRO A 128 1.92 26.58 -2.84
N GLN A 129 1.18 27.50 -3.48
CA GLN A 129 0.47 28.60 -2.82
C GLN A 129 -0.70 28.14 -1.93
N VAL A 130 -1.22 26.93 -2.14
CA VAL A 130 -2.26 26.36 -1.26
C VAL A 130 -1.66 25.97 0.11
N GLY A 131 -0.37 25.64 0.14
CA GLY A 131 0.40 25.33 1.35
C GLY A 131 0.08 23.98 2.00
N VAL A 132 -1.19 23.57 2.03
CA VAL A 132 -1.65 22.29 2.60
C VAL A 132 -2.59 21.59 1.60
N LEU A 133 -2.36 20.31 1.36
CA LEU A 133 -3.15 19.48 0.45
C LEU A 133 -3.69 18.26 1.19
N ASP A 134 -4.98 17.97 1.07
CA ASP A 134 -5.53 16.70 1.56
C ASP A 134 -5.08 15.55 0.65
N ILE A 135 -4.64 14.44 1.25
CA ILE A 135 -4.04 13.31 0.55
C ILE A 135 -4.51 11.98 1.13
N GLN A 136 -4.33 10.92 0.35
CA GLN A 136 -4.38 9.55 0.79
C GLN A 136 -2.97 8.98 0.86
N ILE A 137 -2.66 8.27 1.94
CA ILE A 137 -1.35 7.67 2.19
C ILE A 137 -1.55 6.17 2.27
N THR A 138 -0.90 5.45 1.37
CA THR A 138 -0.82 3.99 1.43
C THR A 138 0.65 3.63 1.63
N PRO A 139 1.01 2.83 2.65
CA PRO A 139 2.31 2.19 2.67
C PRO A 139 2.53 1.50 1.33
N SER A 140 3.59 1.82 0.60
CA SER A 140 3.99 0.97 -0.53
C SER A 140 4.47 -0.38 0.05
N PRO A 141 4.33 -1.52 -0.64
CA PRO A 141 4.88 -2.82 -0.20
C PRO A 141 6.28 -2.67 0.42
N GLN A 142 6.46 -3.23 1.62
CA GLN A 142 7.67 -3.07 2.43
C GLN A 142 8.91 -3.51 1.65
N ILE A 143 9.80 -2.55 1.39
CA ILE A 143 11.09 -2.69 0.70
C ILE A 143 12.19 -3.15 1.67
N GLU A 144 11.89 -4.07 2.59
CA GLU A 144 12.96 -4.68 3.38
C GLU A 144 13.60 -5.87 2.65
N GLU A 145 12.96 -6.41 1.60
CA GLU A 145 13.52 -7.53 0.80
C GLU A 145 14.07 -7.17 -0.59
N GLU A 146 13.92 -5.92 -1.06
CA GLU A 146 14.01 -5.64 -2.51
C GLU A 146 14.99 -4.52 -2.88
N LYS A 147 16.25 -4.66 -2.43
CA LYS A 147 17.38 -3.84 -2.91
C LYS A 147 17.33 -3.62 -4.43
N TRP A 148 16.96 -4.67 -5.17
CA TRP A 148 16.96 -4.63 -6.62
C TRP A 148 15.71 -4.01 -7.24
N GLY A 149 14.56 -4.05 -6.57
CA GLY A 149 13.38 -3.29 -6.95
C GLY A 149 13.66 -1.78 -6.96
N LYS A 150 14.41 -1.28 -5.97
CA LYS A 150 14.87 0.13 -5.96
C LYS A 150 15.92 0.42 -7.03
N TYR A 151 16.92 -0.46 -7.18
CA TYR A 151 17.95 -0.29 -8.21
C TYR A 151 17.30 -0.17 -9.61
N LEU A 152 16.40 -1.09 -9.93
CA LEU A 152 15.71 -1.10 -11.21
C LEU A 152 14.71 0.06 -11.34
N LEU A 153 14.13 0.56 -10.25
CA LEU A 153 13.34 1.79 -10.26
C LEU A 153 14.18 2.99 -10.72
N GLU A 154 15.36 3.19 -10.15
CA GLU A 154 16.26 4.30 -10.51
C GLU A 154 16.71 4.20 -11.97
N VAL A 155 17.01 2.99 -12.44
CA VAL A 155 17.34 2.75 -13.86
C VAL A 155 16.12 3.04 -14.76
N THR A 156 14.92 2.65 -14.33
CA THR A 156 13.67 2.90 -15.07
C THR A 156 13.39 4.41 -15.17
N GLN A 157 13.50 5.16 -14.08
CA GLN A 157 13.33 6.62 -14.10
C GLN A 157 14.33 7.30 -15.04
N THR A 158 15.58 6.83 -15.03
CA THR A 158 16.62 7.33 -15.95
C THR A 158 16.29 7.05 -17.42
N ALA A 159 15.71 5.87 -17.71
CA ALA A 159 15.33 5.49 -19.07
C ALA A 159 14.06 6.20 -19.57
N TYR A 160 13.15 6.58 -18.67
CA TYR A 160 11.87 7.22 -18.96
C TYR A 160 11.72 8.57 -18.24
N PRO A 161 12.58 9.56 -18.53
CA PRO A 161 12.67 10.81 -17.75
C PRO A 161 11.43 11.70 -17.80
N ASN A 162 10.51 11.46 -18.75
CA ASN A 162 9.26 12.21 -18.91
C ASN A 162 8.04 11.51 -18.26
N TYR A 163 8.26 10.37 -17.61
CA TYR A 163 7.22 9.61 -16.93
C TYR A 163 7.45 9.66 -15.42
N ASN A 164 6.36 9.71 -14.67
CA ASN A 164 6.39 9.49 -13.23
C ASN A 164 6.13 8.03 -12.95
N VAL A 165 6.95 7.38 -12.13
CA VAL A 165 6.63 6.05 -11.62
C VAL A 165 5.59 6.21 -10.52
N THR A 166 4.43 5.62 -10.75
CA THR A 166 3.24 5.78 -9.91
C THR A 166 2.98 4.61 -8.98
N ASP A 167 3.47 3.44 -9.37
CA ASP A 167 3.43 2.20 -8.60
C ASP A 167 4.52 1.25 -9.11
N TYR A 168 4.87 0.23 -8.32
CA TYR A 168 5.63 -0.91 -8.81
C TYR A 168 5.38 -2.13 -7.93
N GLN A 169 5.56 -3.32 -8.49
CA GLN A 169 5.35 -4.58 -7.78
C GLN A 169 6.40 -5.62 -8.14
N SER A 170 6.73 -6.47 -7.17
CA SER A 170 7.46 -7.71 -7.39
C SER A 170 6.57 -8.70 -8.14
N VAL A 171 7.05 -9.18 -9.27
CA VAL A 171 6.34 -10.14 -10.12
C VAL A 171 6.86 -11.55 -9.86
N GLU A 172 8.17 -11.68 -9.72
CA GLU A 172 8.83 -12.98 -9.64
C GLU A 172 10.15 -12.86 -8.88
N LYS A 173 10.45 -13.85 -8.04
CA LYS A 173 11.77 -14.05 -7.45
C LYS A 173 12.12 -15.54 -7.51
N THR A 174 13.14 -15.86 -8.29
CA THR A 174 13.50 -17.25 -8.59
C THR A 174 15.00 -17.45 -8.39
N GLN A 175 15.36 -18.46 -7.60
CA GLN A 175 16.74 -18.90 -7.49
C GLN A 175 17.09 -19.75 -8.71
N ILE A 176 17.94 -19.23 -9.60
CA ILE A 176 18.43 -19.95 -10.78
C ILE A 176 19.51 -20.95 -10.35
N SER A 177 20.38 -20.55 -9.43
CA SER A 177 21.43 -21.39 -8.84
C SER A 177 21.85 -20.85 -7.48
N ASN A 178 22.76 -21.55 -6.78
CA ASN A 178 23.35 -21.07 -5.51
C ASN A 178 24.13 -19.76 -5.63
N THR A 179 24.38 -19.31 -6.87
CA THR A 179 25.13 -18.08 -7.16
C THR A 179 24.33 -17.09 -7.98
N GLN A 180 23.05 -17.36 -8.26
CA GLN A 180 22.21 -16.50 -9.09
C GLN A 180 20.76 -16.53 -8.62
N ILE A 181 20.25 -15.34 -8.29
CA ILE A 181 18.82 -15.08 -8.09
C ILE A 181 18.37 -14.15 -9.20
N ARG A 182 17.20 -14.42 -9.76
CA ARG A 182 16.48 -13.55 -10.69
C ARG A 182 15.29 -12.92 -9.97
N GLU A 183 15.18 -11.61 -10.04
CA GLU A 183 14.01 -10.85 -9.58
C GLU A 183 13.41 -10.09 -10.76
N VAL A 184 12.08 -10.00 -10.79
CA VAL A 184 11.30 -9.34 -11.83
C VAL A 184 10.33 -8.38 -11.16
N TYR A 185 10.25 -7.18 -11.72
CA TYR A 185 9.43 -6.08 -11.24
C TYR A 185 8.62 -5.50 -12.38
N ASP A 186 7.37 -5.13 -12.10
CA ASP A 186 6.58 -4.27 -12.98
C ASP A 186 6.52 -2.87 -12.39
N TYR A 187 6.85 -1.87 -13.20
CA TYR A 187 6.78 -0.45 -12.88
C TYR A 187 5.64 0.18 -13.69
N TYR A 188 4.76 0.90 -13.01
CA TYR A 188 3.63 1.58 -13.63
C TYR A 188 3.95 3.06 -13.81
N LEU A 189 4.17 3.45 -15.06
CA LEU A 189 4.66 4.77 -15.43
C LEU A 189 3.52 5.61 -16.01
N GLN A 190 3.47 6.89 -15.64
CA GLN A 190 2.45 7.82 -16.11
C GLN A 190 3.09 9.09 -16.68
N SER A 191 2.73 9.41 -17.92
CA SER A 191 2.93 10.73 -18.53
C SER A 191 1.59 11.47 -18.61
N PRO A 192 1.58 12.75 -19.00
CA PRO A 192 0.32 13.45 -19.32
C PRO A 192 -0.49 12.79 -20.45
N GLN A 193 0.15 11.97 -21.29
CA GLN A 193 -0.46 11.39 -22.50
C GLN A 193 -0.94 9.95 -22.29
N GLU A 194 -0.24 9.17 -21.45
CA GLU A 194 -0.50 7.73 -21.34
C GLU A 194 -0.01 7.12 -20.01
N LEU A 195 -0.44 5.88 -19.78
CA LEU A 195 0.06 5.01 -18.72
C LEU A 195 0.65 3.76 -19.38
N ILE A 196 1.91 3.47 -19.07
CA ILE A 196 2.63 2.31 -19.59
C ILE A 196 3.10 1.43 -18.43
N THR A 197 3.30 0.15 -18.72
CA THR A 197 3.93 -0.79 -17.79
C THR A 197 5.31 -1.14 -18.32
N VAL A 198 6.30 -1.01 -17.45
CA VAL A 198 7.69 -1.36 -17.76
C VAL A 198 8.12 -2.50 -16.85
N ARG A 199 8.57 -3.60 -17.44
CA ARG A 199 9.11 -4.74 -16.71
C ARG A 199 10.61 -4.63 -16.57
N GLY A 200 11.11 -4.61 -15.34
CA GLY A 200 12.52 -4.73 -15.01
C GLY A 200 12.86 -6.14 -14.57
N THR A 201 13.94 -6.70 -15.08
CA THR A 201 14.51 -7.97 -14.61
C THR A 201 15.93 -7.73 -14.16
N VAL A 202 16.33 -8.36 -13.04
CA VAL A 202 17.71 -8.35 -12.55
C VAL A 202 18.12 -9.76 -12.18
N VAL A 203 19.34 -10.14 -12.58
CA VAL A 203 20.00 -11.37 -12.14
C VAL A 203 21.24 -10.99 -11.37
N TYR A 204 21.36 -11.45 -10.14
CA TYR A 204 22.46 -11.08 -9.25
C TYR A 204 23.00 -12.27 -8.47
N ASN A 205 24.24 -12.16 -8.01
CA ASN A 205 24.84 -13.14 -7.12
C ASN A 205 24.52 -12.81 -5.66
N PRO A 206 23.77 -13.67 -4.94
CA PRO A 206 23.31 -13.36 -3.58
C PRO A 206 24.46 -13.33 -2.55
N ASN A 207 25.57 -14.01 -2.81
CA ASN A 207 26.72 -14.06 -1.90
C ASN A 207 27.59 -12.80 -1.98
N THR A 208 27.58 -12.12 -3.13
CA THR A 208 28.43 -10.93 -3.37
C THR A 208 27.63 -9.66 -3.62
N ASN A 209 26.31 -9.76 -3.75
CA ASN A 209 25.40 -8.67 -4.10
C ASN A 209 25.77 -7.96 -5.41
N ARG A 210 26.41 -8.67 -6.37
CA ARG A 210 26.79 -8.13 -7.68
C ARG A 210 25.73 -8.47 -8.73
N VAL A 211 25.32 -7.47 -9.50
CA VAL A 211 24.47 -7.65 -10.68
C VAL A 211 25.28 -8.37 -11.76
N THR A 212 24.70 -9.42 -12.31
CA THR A 212 25.26 -10.18 -13.44
C THR A 212 24.63 -9.71 -14.75
N SER A 213 23.32 -9.47 -14.73
CA SER A 213 22.57 -8.89 -15.84
C SER A 213 21.36 -8.13 -15.33
N PHE A 214 20.90 -7.15 -16.09
CA PHE A 214 19.60 -6.54 -15.91
C PHE A 214 19.03 -6.14 -17.27
N ASP A 215 17.71 -6.06 -17.36
CA ASP A 215 16.99 -5.55 -18.52
C ASP A 215 15.73 -4.80 -18.08
N ILE A 216 15.29 -3.90 -18.95
CA ILE A 216 14.07 -3.11 -18.79
C ILE A 216 13.34 -3.14 -20.12
N ARG A 217 12.05 -3.45 -20.11
CA ARG A 217 11.24 -3.59 -21.32
C ARG A 217 9.83 -3.03 -21.10
N GLU A 218 9.38 -2.19 -22.02
CA GLU A 218 7.96 -1.79 -22.10
C GLU A 218 7.09 -2.98 -22.54
N MET A 219 5.92 -3.14 -21.90
CA MET A 219 5.03 -4.30 -22.05
C MET A 219 3.83 -4.02 -22.95
#